data_AF-A0A6J8CX19-F1
#
_entry.id   AF-A0A6J8CX19-F1
#
_cell.length_a   1.000
_cell.length_b   1.000
_cell.length_c   1.000
_cell.angle_alpha   90.00
_cell.angle_beta   90.00
_cell.angle_gamma   90.00
#
_symmetry.space_group_name_H-M   'P 1'
#
loop_
_entity.id
_entity.type
_entity.pdbx_description
1 polymer ?
#
loop_
_entity_poly.entity_id
_entity_poly.type
_entity_poly.pdbx_seq_one_letter_code
_entity_poly.pdbx_strand_id
1 'polypeptide(L)'
;MFIRRRSTYIAYCGDCCPLSKAVSQGEEWLALRRPAQEKMLKPKVVADYVPMIGNVTNDFVKRLGQQYTVTDLLEELFKYTTESVGMLCFNKRLGCLDSSPNTKLIKALEGMLTTMQQSLLLPFPTYKFFRTKLYTEFERSQQVFNEITHKEIEDQVMVLTKLKEEGKLDDYLSKDPNFMHSLLSDPRLSKEDVVGLVTSLFRGGIDSVIKITVSLIL
;
A
#
# COMPACT_ATOMS: atom_id res chain seq x y z
N MET A 1 -35.70 -12.71 4.14
CA MET A 1 -35.30 -11.41 4.71
C MET A 1 -33.82 -11.50 5.08
N PHE A 2 -32.93 -11.21 4.13
CA PHE A 2 -31.48 -11.32 4.36
C PHE A 2 -30.99 -10.09 5.12
N ILE A 3 -30.66 -10.28 6.40
CA ILE A 3 -29.96 -9.28 7.20
C ILE A 3 -28.55 -9.16 6.62
N ARG A 4 -28.31 -8.14 5.80
CA ARG A 4 -26.97 -7.66 5.43
C ARG A 4 -26.25 -7.32 6.73
N ARG A 5 -25.43 -8.24 7.26
CA ARG A 5 -24.46 -7.93 8.31
C ARG A 5 -23.42 -6.98 7.70
N ARG A 6 -23.64 -5.66 7.83
CA ARG A 6 -22.58 -4.68 7.59
C ARG A 6 -21.45 -5.00 8.57
N SER A 7 -20.28 -5.24 8.00
CA SER A 7 -19.04 -5.57 8.71
C SER A 7 -18.81 -4.63 9.90
N THR A 8 -18.39 -5.19 11.03
CA THR A 8 -18.22 -4.54 12.34
C THR A 8 -16.98 -3.64 12.45
N TYR A 9 -16.25 -3.43 11.35
CA TYR A 9 -15.10 -2.54 11.32
C TYR A 9 -15.51 -1.07 11.37
N ILE A 10 -14.59 -0.20 11.83
CA ILE A 10 -14.73 1.26 11.77
C ILE A 10 -15.34 1.61 10.41
N ALA A 11 -16.55 2.19 10.44
CA ALA A 11 -17.19 2.64 9.23
C ALA A 11 -16.27 3.70 8.62
N TYR A 12 -15.69 3.39 7.46
CA TYR A 12 -14.92 4.34 6.67
C TYR A 12 -15.74 5.62 6.51
N CYS A 13 -15.14 6.77 6.81
CA CYS A 13 -15.75 8.07 6.59
C CYS A 13 -16.00 8.20 5.08
N GLY A 14 -17.28 8.08 4.68
CA GLY A 14 -17.70 8.00 3.27
C GLY A 14 -17.37 9.25 2.45
N ASP A 15 -17.01 10.35 3.12
CA ASP A 15 -16.73 11.64 2.49
C ASP A 15 -15.23 11.90 2.25
N CYS A 16 -14.32 11.11 2.86
CA CYS A 16 -12.87 11.37 2.77
C CYS A 16 -12.12 10.50 1.74
N CYS A 17 -12.70 9.40 1.25
CA CYS A 17 -12.08 8.59 0.21
C CYS A 17 -13.13 7.66 -0.41
N PRO A 18 -13.31 7.61 -1.74
CA PRO A 18 -14.15 6.59 -2.37
C PRO A 18 -13.64 5.20 -1.97
N LEU A 19 -14.56 4.36 -1.48
CA LEU A 19 -14.25 3.01 -1.03
C LEU A 19 -13.61 2.23 -2.19
N SER A 20 -12.38 1.75 -1.97
CA SER A 20 -11.77 0.80 -2.89
C SER A 20 -12.69 -0.40 -3.06
N LYS A 21 -12.94 -0.82 -4.31
CA LYS A 21 -13.68 -2.07 -4.58
C LYS A 21 -12.97 -3.30 -3.99
N ALA A 22 -11.74 -3.18 -3.51
CA ALA A 22 -11.05 -4.25 -2.80
C ALA A 22 -11.74 -4.64 -1.48
N VAL A 23 -12.49 -3.73 -0.84
CA VAL A 23 -13.27 -4.01 0.38
C VAL A 23 -14.76 -4.25 0.12
N SER A 24 -15.18 -4.22 -1.16
CA SER A 24 -16.56 -4.55 -1.55
C SER A 24 -16.80 -6.07 -1.52
N GLN A 25 -18.02 -6.51 -1.85
CA GLN A 25 -18.43 -7.91 -1.81
C GLN A 25 -19.24 -8.25 -3.06
N GLY A 26 -19.24 -9.53 -3.45
CA GLY A 26 -20.03 -10.02 -4.60
C GLY A 26 -19.43 -9.60 -5.95
N GLU A 27 -20.30 -9.24 -6.90
CA GLU A 27 -19.90 -8.94 -8.29
C GLU A 27 -18.94 -7.75 -8.40
N GLU A 28 -19.10 -6.73 -7.55
CA GLU A 28 -18.21 -5.56 -7.57
C GLU A 28 -16.77 -5.94 -7.20
N TRP A 29 -16.60 -6.76 -6.17
CA TRP A 29 -15.31 -7.30 -5.78
C TRP A 29 -14.76 -8.24 -6.86
N LEU A 30 -15.61 -9.10 -7.42
CA LEU A 30 -15.21 -10.07 -8.44
C LEU A 30 -14.73 -9.36 -9.72
N ALA A 31 -15.40 -8.28 -10.13
CA ALA A 31 -15.06 -7.45 -11.28
C ALA A 31 -13.68 -6.79 -11.11
N LEU A 32 -13.33 -6.32 -9.91
CA LEU A 32 -11.98 -5.82 -9.61
C LEU A 32 -10.96 -6.97 -9.55
N ARG A 33 -11.31 -8.04 -8.82
CA ARG A 33 -10.39 -9.12 -8.44
C ARG A 33 -9.89 -9.92 -9.64
N ARG A 34 -10.77 -10.21 -10.60
CA ARG A 34 -10.47 -11.07 -11.76
C ARG A 34 -9.35 -10.51 -12.66
N PRO A 35 -9.35 -9.25 -13.10
CA PRO A 35 -8.20 -8.67 -13.81
C PRO A 35 -6.98 -8.48 -12.89
N ALA A 36 -7.18 -8.00 -11.65
CA ALA A 36 -6.08 -7.72 -10.73
C ALA A 36 -5.21 -8.97 -10.41
N GLN A 37 -5.84 -10.13 -10.17
CA GLN A 37 -5.10 -11.36 -9.88
C GLN A 37 -4.21 -11.82 -11.03
N GLU A 38 -4.61 -11.54 -12.27
CA GLU A 38 -3.84 -11.94 -13.45
C GLU A 38 -2.54 -11.15 -13.58
N LYS A 39 -2.51 -9.93 -13.01
CA LYS A 39 -1.35 -9.02 -13.02
C LYS A 39 -0.47 -9.12 -11.78
N MET A 40 -0.95 -9.75 -10.71
CA MET A 40 -0.27 -9.75 -9.41
C MET A 40 0.02 -11.14 -8.85
N LEU A 41 -0.74 -12.18 -9.21
CA LEU A 41 -0.67 -13.49 -8.54
C LEU A 41 -0.20 -14.64 -9.44
N LYS A 42 -0.03 -14.40 -10.74
CA LYS A 42 0.56 -15.40 -11.62
C LYS A 42 2.06 -15.48 -11.35
N PRO A 43 2.64 -16.66 -11.03
CA PRO A 43 4.06 -16.77 -10.69
C PRO A 43 5.00 -16.17 -11.73
N LYS A 44 4.68 -16.35 -13.03
CA LYS A 44 5.45 -15.74 -14.13
C LYS A 44 5.47 -14.21 -14.07
N VAL A 45 4.35 -13.59 -13.72
CA VAL A 45 4.24 -12.13 -13.63
C VAL A 45 4.92 -11.62 -12.36
N VAL A 46 4.83 -12.37 -11.25
CA VAL A 46 5.51 -12.00 -10.01
C VAL A 46 7.03 -12.04 -10.17
N ALA A 47 7.56 -13.00 -10.95
CA ALA A 47 8.98 -13.15 -11.20
C ALA A 47 9.62 -11.87 -11.78
N ASP A 48 8.88 -11.12 -12.58
CA ASP A 48 9.35 -9.86 -13.20
C ASP A 48 9.65 -8.79 -12.13
N TYR A 49 8.93 -8.78 -11.01
CA TYR A 49 9.12 -7.79 -9.93
C TYR A 49 10.13 -8.24 -8.85
N VAL A 50 10.63 -9.47 -8.91
CA VAL A 50 11.61 -9.98 -7.93
C VAL A 50 12.91 -9.15 -7.95
N PRO A 51 13.51 -8.80 -9.10
CA PRO A 51 14.75 -8.03 -9.13
C PRO A 51 14.65 -6.67 -8.44
N MET A 52 13.57 -5.91 -8.68
CA MET A 52 13.39 -4.57 -8.08
C MET A 52 13.21 -4.65 -6.56
N ILE A 53 12.48 -5.65 -6.06
CA ILE A 53 12.33 -5.92 -4.62
C ILE A 53 13.66 -6.40 -4.03
N GLY A 54 14.39 -7.24 -4.77
CA GLY A 54 15.72 -7.73 -4.40
C GLY A 54 16.74 -6.60 -4.21
N ASN A 55 16.69 -5.56 -5.06
CA ASN A 55 17.56 -4.38 -4.90
C ASN A 55 17.27 -3.63 -3.59
N VAL A 56 15.99 -3.42 -3.25
CA VAL A 56 15.61 -2.82 -1.95
C VAL A 56 16.07 -3.69 -0.78
N THR A 57 15.94 -5.01 -0.92
CA THR A 57 16.37 -5.98 0.10
C THR A 57 17.88 -5.92 0.31
N ASN A 58 18.67 -5.84 -0.77
CA ASN A 58 20.12 -5.70 -0.69
C ASN A 58 20.54 -4.40 0.01
N ASP A 59 19.87 -3.28 -0.32
CA ASP A 59 20.12 -1.99 0.35
C ASP A 59 19.80 -2.06 1.84
N PHE A 60 18.70 -2.71 2.21
CA PHE A 60 18.31 -2.92 3.60
C PHE A 60 19.32 -3.77 4.37
N VAL A 61 19.71 -4.93 3.82
CA VAL A 61 20.72 -5.81 4.45
C VAL A 61 22.07 -5.11 4.57
N LYS A 62 22.50 -4.36 3.54
CA LYS A 62 23.74 -3.58 3.59
C LYS A 62 23.70 -2.53 4.69
N ARG A 63 22.57 -1.81 4.83
CA ARG A 63 22.36 -0.82 5.89
C ARG A 63 22.42 -1.47 7.28
N LEU A 64 21.76 -2.61 7.47
CA LEU A 64 21.81 -3.34 8.74
C LEU A 64 23.22 -3.84 9.07
N GLY A 65 23.98 -4.32 8.08
CA GLY A 65 25.36 -4.77 8.27
C GLY A 65 26.34 -3.65 8.67
N GLN A 66 25.97 -2.38 8.46
CA GLN A 66 26.73 -1.22 8.92
C GLN A 66 26.38 -0.81 10.36
N GLN A 67 25.30 -1.37 10.93
CA GLN A 67 24.88 -1.11 12.30
C GLN A 67 25.42 -2.21 13.23
N TYR A 68 26.10 -1.83 14.30
CA TYR A 68 26.54 -2.78 15.33
C TYR A 68 25.38 -3.37 16.14
N THR A 69 24.27 -2.64 16.25
CA THR A 69 23.06 -3.06 16.98
C THR A 69 21.85 -2.40 16.36
N VAL A 70 20.78 -3.17 16.17
CA VAL A 70 19.47 -2.67 15.74
C VAL A 70 18.66 -2.35 16.99
N THR A 71 18.44 -1.06 17.26
CA THR A 71 17.71 -0.62 18.46
C THR A 71 16.20 -0.82 18.35
N ASP A 72 15.63 -0.63 17.17
CA ASP A 72 14.21 -0.83 16.91
C ASP A 72 14.02 -1.59 15.59
N LEU A 73 13.84 -2.91 15.72
CA LEU A 73 13.61 -3.78 14.57
C LEU A 73 12.29 -3.44 13.86
N LEU A 74 11.26 -3.02 14.60
CA LEU A 74 9.96 -2.72 14.02
C LEU A 74 10.05 -1.48 13.13
N GLU A 75 10.74 -0.43 13.59
CA GLU A 75 10.99 0.77 12.79
C GLU A 75 11.77 0.45 11.50
N GLU A 76 12.83 -0.37 11.60
CA GLU A 76 13.62 -0.77 10.43
C GLU A 76 12.79 -1.63 9.45
N LEU A 77 11.90 -2.49 9.95
CA LEU A 77 10.96 -3.26 9.12
C LEU A 77 9.91 -2.36 8.46
N PHE A 78 9.41 -1.33 9.13
CA PHE A 78 8.52 -0.33 8.51
C PHE A 78 9.23 0.40 7.36
N LYS A 79 10.49 0.81 7.54
CA LYS A 79 11.28 1.44 6.47
C LYS A 79 11.46 0.50 5.28
N TYR A 80 11.91 -0.73 5.53
CA TYR A 80 12.13 -1.73 4.49
C TYR A 80 10.86 -2.07 3.72
N THR A 81 9.77 -2.42 4.42
CA THR A 81 8.52 -2.84 3.78
C THR A 81 7.84 -1.68 3.05
N THR A 82 7.87 -0.47 3.60
CA THR A 82 7.38 0.74 2.90
C THR A 82 8.15 0.97 1.61
N GLU A 83 9.49 0.88 1.64
CA GLU A 83 10.32 1.03 0.44
C GLU A 83 10.04 -0.10 -0.58
N SER A 84 9.97 -1.34 -0.11
CA SER A 84 9.83 -2.53 -0.96
C SER A 84 8.47 -2.57 -1.64
N VAL A 85 7.38 -2.41 -0.88
CA VAL A 85 6.02 -2.41 -1.44
C VAL A 85 5.80 -1.11 -2.23
N GLY A 86 6.45 -0.01 -1.87
CA GLY A 86 6.42 1.25 -2.61
C GLY A 86 7.07 1.13 -3.98
N MET A 87 8.20 0.43 -4.08
CA MET A 87 8.81 0.10 -5.36
C MET A 87 7.88 -0.71 -6.26
N LEU A 88 7.16 -1.70 -5.71
CA LEU A 88 6.18 -2.46 -6.49
C LEU A 88 4.98 -1.59 -6.92
N CYS A 89 4.39 -0.85 -5.99
CA CYS A 89 3.14 -0.10 -6.21
C CYS A 89 3.31 1.14 -7.07
N PHE A 90 4.38 1.91 -6.84
CA PHE A 90 4.61 3.22 -7.44
C PHE A 90 5.79 3.24 -8.40
N ASN A 91 6.53 2.12 -8.53
CA ASN A 91 7.73 2.02 -9.36
C ASN A 91 8.78 3.10 -9.03
N LYS A 92 8.87 3.46 -7.75
CA LYS A 92 9.67 4.59 -7.24
C LYS A 92 10.30 4.27 -5.88
N ARG A 93 11.55 4.69 -5.71
CA ARG A 93 12.25 4.69 -4.41
C ARG A 93 11.67 5.79 -3.54
N LEU A 94 11.07 5.43 -2.42
CA LEU A 94 10.43 6.38 -1.50
C LEU A 94 11.44 7.05 -0.56
N GLY A 95 12.68 6.56 -0.53
CA GLY A 95 13.75 7.08 0.31
C GLY A 95 13.60 6.73 1.78
N CYS A 96 12.83 5.67 2.10
CA CYS A 96 12.63 5.22 3.48
C CYS A 96 13.90 4.59 4.08
N LEU A 97 14.83 4.13 3.24
CA LEU A 97 16.12 3.55 3.64
C LEU A 97 17.29 4.56 3.61
N ASP A 98 17.03 5.82 3.27
CA ASP A 98 18.06 6.86 3.18
C ASP A 98 18.60 7.22 4.58
N SER A 99 19.66 8.04 4.62
CA SER A 99 20.23 8.53 5.88
C SER A 99 19.28 9.46 6.64
N SER A 100 18.45 10.21 5.93
CA SER A 100 17.42 11.11 6.47
C SER A 100 16.06 10.84 5.83
N PRO A 101 15.38 9.73 6.17
CA PRO A 101 14.14 9.34 5.53
C PRO A 101 12.98 10.27 5.91
N ASN A 102 12.07 10.52 4.97
CA ASN A 102 10.82 11.19 5.28
C ASN A 102 9.86 10.22 6.00
N THR A 103 9.79 10.32 7.32
CA THR A 103 8.99 9.40 8.14
C THR A 103 7.49 9.72 8.17
N LYS A 104 7.00 10.74 7.44
CA LYS A 104 5.58 11.13 7.51
C LYS A 104 4.64 9.99 7.10
N LEU A 105 4.98 9.29 6.02
CA LEU A 105 4.22 8.16 5.51
C LEU A 105 4.21 6.99 6.50
N ILE A 106 5.38 6.65 7.04
CA ILE A 106 5.55 5.58 8.03
C ILE A 106 4.75 5.88 9.30
N LYS A 107 4.85 7.10 9.85
CA LYS A 107 4.09 7.51 11.03
C LYS A 107 2.57 7.50 10.79
N ALA A 108 2.12 7.89 9.61
CA ALA A 108 0.71 7.82 9.23
C ALA A 108 0.23 6.37 9.13
N LEU A 109 1.05 5.46 8.58
CA LEU A 109 0.77 4.02 8.56
C LEU A 109 0.68 3.45 9.97
N GLU A 110 1.68 3.70 10.82
CA GLU A 110 1.72 3.26 12.22
C GLU A 110 0.49 3.76 12.98
N GLY A 111 0.22 5.07 12.94
CA GLY A 111 -0.94 5.68 13.62
C GLY A 111 -2.25 5.05 13.18
N MET A 112 -2.44 4.84 11.88
CA MET A 112 -3.63 4.20 11.32
C MET A 112 -3.75 2.72 11.74
N LEU A 113 -2.65 1.95 11.71
CA LEU A 113 -2.67 0.53 12.07
C LEU A 113 -2.87 0.32 13.58
N THR A 114 -2.19 1.10 14.42
CA THR A 114 -2.33 1.03 15.87
C THR A 114 -3.74 1.43 16.30
N THR A 115 -4.29 2.52 15.78
CA THR A 115 -5.66 2.95 16.13
C THR A 115 -6.70 1.95 15.65
N MET A 116 -6.50 1.34 14.47
CA MET A 116 -7.36 0.26 13.97
C MET A 116 -7.30 -0.96 14.90
N GLN A 117 -6.12 -1.41 15.31
CA GLN A 117 -5.96 -2.54 16.24
C GLN A 117 -6.59 -2.26 17.60
N GLN A 118 -6.36 -1.08 18.17
CA GLN A 118 -6.98 -0.66 19.44
C GLN A 118 -8.52 -0.63 19.34
N SER A 119 -9.07 -0.25 18.19
CA SER A 119 -10.52 -0.24 18.00
C SER A 119 -11.15 -1.64 18.04
N LEU A 120 -10.40 -2.70 17.69
CA LEU A 120 -10.86 -4.08 17.74
C LEU A 120 -11.01 -4.59 19.18
N LEU A 121 -10.31 -3.96 20.13
CA LEU A 121 -10.39 -4.29 21.55
C LEU A 121 -11.57 -3.61 22.26
N LEU A 122 -12.25 -2.68 21.59
CA LEU A 122 -13.40 -2.00 22.16
C LEU A 122 -14.65 -2.90 22.09
N PRO A 123 -15.33 -3.17 23.23
CA PRO A 123 -16.50 -4.04 23.26
C PRO A 123 -17.71 -3.44 22.52
N PHE A 124 -17.74 -2.11 22.38
CA PHE A 124 -18.80 -1.37 21.70
C PHE A 124 -18.20 -0.37 20.69
N PRO A 125 -18.85 -0.14 19.53
CA PRO A 125 -18.37 0.76 18.51
C PRO A 125 -18.62 2.23 18.89
N THR A 126 -17.93 2.72 19.93
CA THR A 126 -18.10 4.07 20.50
C THR A 126 -17.90 5.18 19.47
N TYR A 127 -17.04 4.94 18.47
CA TYR A 127 -16.79 5.84 17.34
C TYR A 127 -18.05 6.17 16.52
N LYS A 128 -19.11 5.33 16.57
CA LYS A 128 -20.38 5.61 15.87
C LYS A 128 -21.22 6.67 16.57
N PHE A 129 -21.01 6.86 17.87
CA PHE A 129 -21.81 7.75 18.70
C PHE A 129 -21.05 9.04 19.03
N PHE A 130 -19.73 8.94 19.19
CA PHE A 130 -18.89 10.06 19.57
C PHE A 130 -17.60 10.06 18.75
N ARG A 131 -17.15 11.26 18.37
CA ARG A 131 -15.82 11.44 17.76
C ARG A 131 -14.76 11.29 18.85
N THR A 132 -14.37 10.05 19.14
CA THR A 132 -13.38 9.74 20.18
C THR A 132 -11.97 10.19 19.74
N LYS A 133 -11.06 10.41 20.70
CA LYS A 133 -9.65 10.69 20.39
C LYS A 133 -9.03 9.62 19.48
N LEU A 134 -9.38 8.34 19.71
CA LEU A 134 -8.95 7.21 18.90
C LEU A 134 -9.39 7.34 17.44
N TYR A 135 -10.67 7.67 17.22
CA TYR A 135 -11.21 7.83 15.88
C TYR A 135 -10.65 9.06 15.15
N THR A 136 -10.47 10.18 15.86
CA THR A 136 -9.82 11.37 15.29
C THR A 136 -8.37 11.10 14.86
N GLU A 137 -7.61 10.35 15.66
CA GLU A 137 -6.23 9.98 15.31
C GLU A 137 -6.18 9.05 14.09
N PHE A 138 -7.12 8.09 14.01
CA PHE A 138 -7.29 7.23 12.84
C PHE A 138 -7.58 8.06 11.58
N GLU A 139 -8.54 8.99 11.63
CA GLU A 139 -8.90 9.83 10.49
C GLU A 139 -7.73 10.70 10.03
N ARG A 140 -7.02 11.33 10.96
CA ARG A 140 -5.83 12.15 10.65
C ARG A 140 -4.74 11.31 9.98
N SER A 141 -4.45 10.13 10.52
CA SER A 141 -3.45 9.21 9.99
C SER A 141 -3.83 8.71 8.59
N GLN A 142 -5.09 8.33 8.41
CA GLN A 142 -5.64 7.90 7.13
C GLN A 142 -5.60 9.02 6.08
N GLN A 143 -5.90 10.26 6.47
CA GLN A 143 -5.84 11.42 5.56
C GLN A 143 -4.41 11.66 5.07
N VAL A 144 -3.42 11.72 5.97
CA VAL A 144 -2.01 11.91 5.58
C VAL A 144 -1.53 10.76 4.68
N PHE A 145 -1.90 9.52 4.99
CA PHE A 145 -1.58 8.37 4.15
C PHE A 145 -2.18 8.49 2.75
N ASN A 146 -3.46 8.86 2.65
CA ASN A 146 -4.15 9.02 1.37
C ASN A 146 -3.54 10.16 0.54
N GLU A 147 -3.26 11.32 1.15
CA GLU A 147 -2.64 12.46 0.46
C GLU A 147 -1.27 12.08 -0.14
N ILE A 148 -0.42 11.39 0.63
CA ILE A 148 0.89 10.96 0.15
C ILE A 148 0.75 9.90 -0.95
N THR A 149 -0.04 8.85 -0.72
CA THR A 149 -0.18 7.75 -1.70
C THR A 149 -0.85 8.20 -3.00
N HIS A 150 -1.84 9.10 -2.92
CA HIS A 150 -2.47 9.67 -4.11
C HIS A 150 -1.45 10.46 -4.94
N LYS A 151 -0.63 11.29 -4.30
CA LYS A 151 0.43 12.02 -4.97
C LYS A 151 1.44 11.10 -5.67
N GLU A 152 1.89 10.04 -4.99
CA GLU A 152 2.83 9.08 -5.58
C GLU A 152 2.23 8.36 -6.80
N ILE A 153 0.93 8.04 -6.77
CA ILE A 153 0.21 7.47 -7.92
C ILE A 153 0.11 8.48 -9.06
N GLU A 154 -0.29 9.73 -8.78
CA GLU A 154 -0.38 10.78 -9.79
C GLU A 154 0.97 11.06 -10.45
N ASP A 155 2.04 11.19 -9.66
CA ASP A 155 3.41 11.38 -10.14
C ASP A 155 3.80 10.26 -11.12
N GLN A 156 3.52 9.00 -10.77
CA GLN A 156 3.88 7.88 -11.63
C GLN A 156 2.98 7.78 -12.87
N VAL A 157 1.69 8.14 -12.79
CA VAL A 157 0.81 8.26 -13.97
C VAL A 157 1.32 9.35 -14.91
N MET A 158 1.79 10.49 -14.39
CA MET A 158 2.39 11.55 -15.20
C MET A 158 3.66 11.08 -15.92
N VAL A 159 4.53 10.34 -15.21
CA VAL A 159 5.75 9.74 -15.81
C VAL A 159 5.38 8.82 -16.97
N LEU A 160 4.43 7.90 -16.78
CA LEU A 160 3.99 6.97 -17.83
C LEU A 160 3.36 7.70 -19.02
N THR A 161 2.58 8.75 -18.76
CA THR A 161 1.95 9.56 -19.82
C THR A 161 3.00 10.29 -20.65
N LYS A 162 3.97 10.94 -20.01
CA LYS A 162 5.07 11.62 -20.69
C LYS A 162 5.91 10.67 -21.54
N LEU A 163 6.24 9.49 -21.01
CA LEU A 163 6.97 8.47 -21.77
C LEU A 163 6.20 7.99 -23.01
N LYS A 164 4.88 7.91 -22.91
CA LYS A 164 4.00 7.57 -24.04
C LYS A 164 4.01 8.66 -25.11
N GLU A 165 3.90 9.92 -24.70
CA GLU A 165 3.93 11.07 -25.62
C GLU A 165 5.28 11.21 -26.34
N GLU A 166 6.38 10.89 -25.64
CA GLU A 166 7.73 10.88 -26.23
C GLU A 166 8.02 9.63 -27.08
N GLY A 167 7.11 8.66 -27.17
CA GLY A 167 7.32 7.41 -27.90
C GLY A 167 8.38 6.48 -27.26
N LYS A 168 8.70 6.68 -25.98
CA LYS A 168 9.74 5.94 -25.23
C LYS A 168 9.17 4.89 -24.26
N LEU A 169 7.85 4.77 -24.19
CA LEU A 169 7.19 3.89 -23.23
C LEU A 169 7.62 2.42 -23.38
N ASP A 170 7.72 1.92 -24.62
CA ASP A 170 8.08 0.52 -24.85
C ASP A 170 9.54 0.23 -24.45
N ASP A 171 10.47 1.15 -24.75
CA ASP A 171 11.87 1.05 -24.31
C ASP A 171 11.98 1.06 -22.78
N TYR A 172 11.21 1.94 -22.11
CA TYR A 172 11.15 2.00 -20.65
C TYR A 172 10.62 0.67 -20.05
N LEU A 173 9.50 0.16 -20.53
CA LEU A 173 8.87 -1.07 -20.03
C LEU A 173 9.67 -2.33 -20.36
N SER A 174 10.53 -2.29 -21.40
CA SER A 174 11.44 -3.40 -21.73
C SER A 174 12.56 -3.57 -20.71
N LYS A 175 12.90 -2.49 -19.98
CA LYS A 175 13.97 -2.46 -18.98
C LYS A 175 13.43 -2.74 -17.59
N ASP A 176 12.33 -2.08 -17.23
CA ASP A 176 11.74 -2.17 -15.89
C ASP A 176 10.24 -2.50 -15.96
N PRO A 177 9.81 -3.65 -15.42
CA PRO A 177 8.39 -4.02 -15.38
C PRO A 177 7.65 -3.09 -14.41
N ASN A 178 6.54 -2.53 -14.87
CA ASN A 178 5.77 -1.55 -14.10
C ASN A 178 4.38 -2.10 -13.76
N PHE A 179 4.18 -2.44 -12.48
CA PHE A 179 2.92 -3.01 -11.99
C PHE A 179 1.73 -2.08 -12.23
N MET A 180 1.87 -0.79 -11.94
CA MET A 180 0.78 0.16 -12.11
C MET A 180 0.40 0.35 -13.58
N HIS A 181 1.39 0.41 -14.49
CA HIS A 181 1.14 0.40 -15.93
C HIS A 181 0.38 -0.87 -16.36
N SER A 182 0.76 -2.04 -15.83
CA SER A 182 0.10 -3.31 -16.17
C SER A 182 -1.39 -3.33 -15.79
N LEU A 183 -1.76 -2.63 -14.72
CA LEU A 183 -3.14 -2.45 -14.27
C LEU A 183 -3.88 -1.40 -15.11
N LEU A 184 -3.27 -0.22 -15.33
CA LEU A 184 -3.83 0.88 -16.14
C LEU A 184 -4.08 0.48 -17.60
N SER A 185 -3.33 -0.51 -18.11
CA SER A 185 -3.48 -1.02 -19.46
C SER A 185 -4.63 -2.02 -19.62
N ASP A 186 -5.23 -2.50 -18.52
CA ASP A 186 -6.34 -3.45 -18.59
C ASP A 186 -7.67 -2.71 -18.75
N PRO A 187 -8.40 -2.88 -19.87
CA PRO A 187 -9.64 -2.14 -20.15
C PRO A 187 -10.78 -2.50 -19.19
N ARG A 188 -10.65 -3.58 -18.40
CA ARG A 188 -11.63 -3.99 -17.39
C ARG A 188 -11.50 -3.19 -16.08
N LEU A 189 -10.43 -2.41 -15.91
CA LEU A 189 -10.14 -1.63 -14.71
C LEU A 189 -10.28 -0.14 -15.01
N SER A 190 -11.05 0.58 -14.18
CA SER A 190 -11.07 2.05 -14.22
C SER A 190 -9.83 2.63 -13.52
N LYS A 191 -9.55 3.92 -13.71
CA LYS A 191 -8.44 4.59 -13.00
C LYS A 191 -8.67 4.56 -11.49
N GLU A 192 -9.90 4.77 -11.05
CA GLU A 192 -10.31 4.72 -9.64
C GLU A 192 -10.12 3.32 -9.05
N ASP A 193 -10.40 2.27 -9.84
CA ASP A 193 -10.15 0.89 -9.46
C ASP A 193 -8.65 0.63 -9.24
N VAL A 194 -7.80 1.13 -10.13
CA VAL A 194 -6.34 1.01 -10.00
C VAL A 194 -5.85 1.78 -8.79
N VAL A 195 -6.26 3.03 -8.59
CA VAL A 195 -5.89 3.84 -7.42
C VAL A 195 -6.31 3.12 -6.14
N GLY A 196 -7.56 2.68 -6.05
CA GLY A 196 -8.08 1.98 -4.89
C GLY A 196 -7.35 0.66 -4.62
N LEU A 197 -7.04 -0.11 -5.66
CA LEU A 197 -6.33 -1.38 -5.56
C LEU A 197 -4.87 -1.18 -5.12
N VAL A 198 -4.14 -0.25 -5.75
CA VAL A 198 -2.73 0.03 -5.45
C VAL A 198 -2.59 0.56 -4.03
N THR A 199 -3.43 1.51 -3.61
CA THR A 199 -3.43 2.03 -2.23
C THR A 199 -3.77 0.95 -1.20
N SER A 200 -4.72 0.06 -1.53
CA SER A 200 -5.09 -1.07 -0.65
C SER A 200 -3.97 -2.10 -0.55
N LEU A 201 -3.34 -2.43 -1.68
CA LEU A 201 -2.19 -3.34 -1.74
C LEU A 201 -1.01 -2.78 -0.96
N PHE A 202 -0.71 -1.49 -1.13
CA PHE A 202 0.40 -0.83 -0.45
C PHE A 202 0.23 -0.91 1.08
N ARG A 203 -0.93 -0.51 1.60
CA ARG A 203 -1.25 -0.61 3.04
C ARG A 203 -1.18 -2.05 3.55
N GLY A 204 -1.85 -2.98 2.86
CA GLY A 204 -1.96 -4.37 3.29
C GLY A 204 -0.64 -5.13 3.19
N GLY A 205 0.15 -4.85 2.17
CA GLY A 205 1.47 -5.44 1.95
C GLY A 205 2.45 -5.07 3.06
N ILE A 206 2.45 -3.82 3.51
CA ILE A 206 3.30 -3.37 4.61
C ILE A 206 2.94 -4.10 5.92
N ASP A 207 1.68 -4.00 6.35
CA ASP A 207 1.24 -4.56 7.64
C ASP A 207 1.44 -6.08 7.72
N SER A 208 1.12 -6.80 6.64
CA SER A 208 1.25 -8.26 6.60
C SER A 208 2.70 -8.73 6.59
N VAL A 209 3.57 -8.12 5.76
CA VAL A 209 4.98 -8.51 5.67
C VAL A 209 5.69 -8.25 6.99
N ILE A 210 5.48 -7.09 7.62
CA ILE A 210 6.07 -6.79 8.94
C ILE A 210 5.70 -7.88 9.95
N LYS A 211 4.41 -8.19 10.09
CA LYS A 211 3.93 -9.19 11.06
C LYS A 211 4.54 -10.58 10.83
N ILE A 212 4.60 -11.01 9.57
CA ILE A 212 5.18 -12.30 9.20
C ILE A 212 6.69 -12.29 9.50
N THR A 213 7.41 -11.24 9.11
CA THR A 213 8.87 -11.14 9.36
C THR A 213 9.19 -11.13 10.85
N VAL A 214 8.45 -10.36 11.65
CA VAL A 214 8.62 -10.36 13.13
C VAL A 214 8.38 -11.76 13.70
N SER A 215 7.32 -12.46 13.26
CA SER A 215 7.01 -13.82 13.72
C SER A 215 8.02 -14.89 13.28
N LEU A 216 8.86 -14.61 12.27
CA LEU A 216 9.93 -15.52 11.85
C LEU A 216 11.24 -15.28 12.60
N ILE A 217 11.42 -14.09 13.16
CA ILE A 217 12.64 -13.69 13.87
C ILE A 217 12.51 -13.96 15.37
N LEU A 218 11.32 -13.79 15.96
CA LEU A 218 11.01 -14.01 17.38
C LEU A 218 10.35 -15.37 17.62
#